data_AF-A0A2M7SPH7-F1
#
_entry.id   AF-A0A2M7SPH7-F1
#
_cell.length_a   1.000
_cell.length_b   1.000
_cell.length_c   1.000
_cell.angle_alpha   90.00
_cell.angle_beta   90.00
_cell.angle_gamma   90.00
#
_symmetry.space_group_name_H-M   'P 1'
#
loop_
_entity.id
_entity.type
_entity.pdbx_description
1 polymer ?
#
loop_
_entity_poly.entity_id
_entity_poly.type
_entity_poly.pdbx_seq_one_letter_code
_entity_poly.pdbx_strand_id
1 'polypeptide(L)'
;AVSARAKEIYLQGVELSVTPRTFSVVGDCQSEPEVFLGIYATDRYYLSNDYQYLQETINDFQSSFSHKSVSVRDGLSAPSALSALWADPQVCQPDENPVQCELRLYKPTLVFINLGTVWREG
;
A
#
# COMPACT_ATOMS: atom_id res chain seq x y z
N ALA A 1 0.90 11.82 -19.24
CA ALA A 1 -0.57 11.85 -19.13
C ALA A 1 -1.08 10.44 -18.82
N VAL A 2 -2.18 10.32 -18.05
CA VAL A 2 -2.79 9.02 -17.69
C VAL A 2 -3.61 8.46 -18.87
N SER A 3 -3.51 7.15 -19.13
CA SER A 3 -4.22 6.49 -20.23
C SER A 3 -5.73 6.45 -20.01
N ALA A 4 -6.52 6.40 -21.11
CA ALA A 4 -7.98 6.26 -21.02
C ALA A 4 -8.38 5.00 -20.24
N ARG A 5 -7.69 3.89 -20.50
CA ARG A 5 -7.95 2.61 -19.82
C ARG A 5 -7.71 2.68 -18.30
N ALA A 6 -6.67 3.37 -17.85
CA ALA A 6 -6.41 3.54 -16.42
C ALA A 6 -7.52 4.36 -15.73
N LYS A 7 -8.07 5.38 -16.41
CA LYS A 7 -9.21 6.15 -15.91
C LYS A 7 -10.46 5.29 -15.78
N GLU A 8 -10.75 4.45 -16.78
CA GLU A 8 -11.87 3.51 -16.73
C GLU A 8 -11.75 2.54 -15.55
N ILE A 9 -10.55 1.95 -15.35
CA ILE A 9 -10.30 1.02 -14.24
C ILE A 9 -10.53 1.73 -12.89
N TYR A 10 -10.03 2.96 -12.75
CA TYR A 10 -10.25 3.76 -11.54
C TYR A 10 -11.75 3.99 -11.27
N LEU A 11 -12.50 4.46 -12.28
CA LEU A 11 -13.93 4.74 -12.15
C LEU A 11 -14.72 3.46 -11.82
N GLN A 12 -14.42 2.35 -12.48
CA GLN A 12 -15.02 1.05 -12.19
C GLN A 12 -14.71 0.60 -10.75
N GLY A 13 -13.49 0.83 -10.26
CA GLY A 13 -13.14 0.53 -8.87
C GLY A 13 -13.99 1.32 -7.87
N VAL A 14 -14.22 2.61 -8.13
CA VAL A 14 -15.08 3.45 -7.29
C VAL A 14 -16.52 2.91 -7.25
N GLU A 15 -17.07 2.46 -8.38
CA GLU A 15 -18.39 1.80 -8.45
C GLU A 15 -18.43 0.49 -7.63
N LEU A 16 -17.29 -0.21 -7.53
CA LEU A 16 -17.12 -1.43 -6.72
C LEU A 16 -16.73 -1.15 -5.26
N SER A 17 -16.94 0.08 -4.77
CA SER A 17 -16.67 0.50 -3.38
C SER A 17 -15.18 0.47 -2.99
N VAL A 18 -14.27 0.67 -3.95
CA VAL A 18 -12.87 1.03 -3.66
C VAL A 18 -12.84 2.47 -3.14
N THR A 19 -12.06 2.73 -2.09
CA THR A 19 -12.00 4.03 -1.42
C THR A 19 -11.13 5.00 -2.24
N PRO A 20 -11.69 6.08 -2.83
CA PRO A 20 -10.91 7.06 -3.58
C PRO A 20 -9.79 7.69 -2.75
N ARG A 21 -8.68 8.06 -3.42
CA ARG A 21 -7.52 8.72 -2.78
C ARG A 21 -6.96 7.95 -1.58
N THR A 22 -6.94 6.63 -1.68
CA THR A 22 -6.27 5.78 -0.71
C THR A 22 -5.28 4.86 -1.41
N PHE A 23 -4.14 4.64 -0.76
CA PHE A 23 -3.18 3.62 -1.15
C PHE A 23 -2.95 2.65 0.00
N SER A 24 -2.60 1.41 -0.33
CA SER A 24 -1.99 0.48 0.62
C SER A 24 -0.60 0.07 0.16
N VAL A 25 0.09 -0.70 0.99
CA VAL A 25 1.45 -1.17 0.75
C VAL A 25 1.48 -2.68 0.96
N VAL A 26 2.11 -3.40 0.03
CA VAL A 26 2.48 -4.81 0.17
C VAL A 26 4.00 -4.87 0.26
N GLY A 27 4.53 -5.41 1.35
CA GLY A 27 5.99 -5.34 1.56
C GLY A 27 6.51 -6.04 2.81
N ASP A 28 7.82 -5.98 2.99
CA ASP A 28 8.49 -6.48 4.19
C ASP A 28 8.64 -5.41 5.28
N CYS A 29 9.51 -5.62 6.26
CA CYS A 29 9.78 -4.67 7.34
C CYS A 29 10.20 -3.27 6.87
N GLN A 30 10.74 -3.13 5.65
CA GLN A 30 11.09 -1.82 5.06
C GLN A 30 9.86 -1.06 4.51
N SER A 31 8.67 -1.65 4.63
CA SER A 31 7.40 -1.10 4.17
C SER A 31 6.50 -0.63 5.30
N GLU A 32 6.95 -0.77 6.54
CA GLU A 32 6.27 -0.21 7.71
C GLU A 32 6.19 1.33 7.59
N PRO A 33 5.10 1.98 8.06
CA PRO A 33 4.93 3.42 7.95
C PRO A 33 6.11 4.22 8.50
N GLU A 34 6.71 3.78 9.61
CA GLU A 34 7.87 4.42 10.24
C GLU A 34 9.15 4.40 9.38
N VAL A 35 9.25 3.51 8.40
CA VAL A 35 10.42 3.38 7.52
C VAL A 35 10.16 3.92 6.12
N PHE A 36 8.96 3.71 5.55
CA PHE A 36 8.72 3.94 4.13
C PHE A 36 8.18 5.35 3.81
N LEU A 37 6.88 5.58 3.98
CA LEU A 37 6.22 6.84 3.59
C LEU A 37 5.49 7.54 4.75
N GLY A 38 5.49 6.98 5.95
CA GLY A 38 4.73 7.52 7.08
C GLY A 38 5.22 8.86 7.61
N ILE A 39 6.40 9.33 7.20
CA ILE A 39 6.87 10.69 7.50
C ILE A 39 5.88 11.75 6.99
N TYR A 40 5.21 11.51 5.86
CA TYR A 40 4.23 12.44 5.27
C TYR A 40 2.90 12.48 6.05
N ALA A 41 2.67 11.55 6.98
CA ALA A 41 1.58 11.66 7.94
C ALA A 41 1.88 12.66 9.07
N THR A 42 3.10 13.19 9.15
CA THR A 42 3.60 14.03 10.24
C THR A 42 3.97 15.44 9.76
N ASP A 43 4.36 16.31 10.68
CA ASP A 43 4.92 17.65 10.42
C ASP A 43 6.45 17.64 10.25
N ARG A 44 7.08 16.47 10.19
CA ARG A 44 8.55 16.31 10.19
C ARG A 44 9.19 16.36 8.80
N TYR A 45 8.40 16.54 7.74
CA TYR A 45 8.92 16.66 6.37
C TYR A 45 8.98 18.12 5.92
N TYR A 46 9.82 18.39 4.94
CA TYR A 46 9.90 19.68 4.26
C TYR A 46 10.03 19.45 2.75
N LEU A 47 9.25 20.19 1.96
CA LEU A 47 9.36 20.20 0.51
C LEU A 47 10.10 21.46 0.07
N SER A 48 11.20 21.30 -0.67
CA SER A 48 11.85 22.44 -1.33
C SER A 48 10.92 23.03 -2.40
N ASN A 49 11.23 24.24 -2.86
CA ASN A 49 10.42 24.96 -3.86
C ASN A 49 10.14 24.09 -5.11
N ASP A 50 11.11 23.30 -5.55
CA ASP A 50 10.97 22.42 -6.72
C ASP A 50 9.97 21.28 -6.52
N TYR A 51 9.64 20.93 -5.28
CA TYR A 51 8.74 19.83 -4.92
C TYR A 51 7.44 20.28 -4.26
N GLN A 52 7.20 21.59 -4.10
CA GLN A 52 5.97 22.09 -3.49
C GLN A 52 4.69 21.58 -4.17
N TYR A 53 4.75 21.28 -5.47
CA TYR A 53 3.64 20.71 -6.22
C TYR A 53 3.19 19.33 -5.70
N LEU A 54 4.02 18.60 -4.94
CA LEU A 54 3.67 17.32 -4.32
C LEU A 54 2.79 17.47 -3.09
N GLN A 55 2.65 18.68 -2.53
CA GLN A 55 1.83 18.89 -1.34
C GLN A 55 0.36 18.54 -1.58
N GLU A 56 -0.17 18.79 -2.78
CA GLU A 56 -1.53 18.38 -3.16
C GLU A 56 -1.69 16.86 -3.07
N THR A 57 -0.73 16.10 -3.63
CA THR A 57 -0.72 14.64 -3.56
C THR A 57 -0.62 14.14 -2.11
N ILE A 58 0.22 14.76 -1.28
CA ILE A 58 0.33 14.37 0.14
C ILE A 58 -1.01 14.58 0.85
N ASN A 59 -1.65 15.72 0.63
CA ASN A 59 -2.95 16.01 1.23
C ASN A 59 -4.05 15.04 0.77
N ASP A 60 -4.06 14.67 -0.52
CA ASP A 60 -5.06 13.76 -1.07
C ASP A 60 -4.99 12.37 -0.42
N PHE A 61 -3.79 11.87 -0.12
CA PHE A 61 -3.55 10.53 0.43
C PHE A 61 -3.22 10.52 1.93
N GLN A 62 -3.54 11.60 2.65
CA GLN A 62 -3.09 11.81 4.03
C GLN A 62 -3.36 10.61 4.97
N SER A 63 -4.54 10.00 4.84
CA SER A 63 -4.94 8.85 5.69
C SER A 63 -4.17 7.57 5.41
N SER A 64 -3.52 7.45 4.25
CA SER A 64 -2.79 6.25 3.84
C SER A 64 -1.35 6.23 4.34
N PHE A 65 -0.74 7.40 4.59
CA PHE A 65 0.65 7.46 5.05
C PHE A 65 0.87 6.82 6.42
N SER A 66 -0.09 6.94 7.34
CA SER A 66 -0.01 6.30 8.66
C SER A 66 -0.65 4.91 8.72
N HIS A 67 -1.21 4.40 7.61
CA HIS A 67 -1.90 3.12 7.59
C HIS A 67 -0.91 1.96 7.67
N LYS A 68 -1.06 1.12 8.70
CA LYS A 68 -0.30 -0.12 8.83
C LYS A 68 -1.05 -1.25 8.13
N SER A 69 -0.63 -1.54 6.90
CA SER A 69 -1.19 -2.60 6.05
C SER A 69 -0.98 -3.99 6.66
N VAL A 70 -2.00 -4.84 6.59
CA VAL A 70 -1.89 -6.25 7.03
C VAL A 70 -1.09 -7.11 6.03
N SER A 71 -0.75 -6.52 4.87
CA SER A 71 0.16 -7.08 3.88
C SER A 71 1.58 -6.52 3.97
N VAL A 72 1.93 -5.88 5.11
CA VAL A 72 3.30 -5.56 5.51
C VAL A 72 3.68 -6.44 6.68
N ARG A 73 4.70 -7.29 6.49
CA ARG A 73 5.17 -8.23 7.52
C ARG A 73 6.67 -8.49 7.42
N ASP A 74 7.33 -8.67 8.57
CA ASP A 74 8.74 -9.05 8.61
C ASP A 74 9.01 -10.32 7.80
N GLY A 75 9.98 -10.22 6.88
CA GLY A 75 10.37 -11.35 6.00
C GLY A 75 9.37 -11.67 4.88
N LEU A 76 8.36 -10.82 4.65
CA LEU A 76 7.42 -11.03 3.55
C LEU A 76 8.14 -10.93 2.19
N SER A 77 8.10 -12.01 1.43
CA SER A 77 8.52 -12.12 0.04
C SER A 77 7.32 -12.14 -0.92
N ALA A 78 7.57 -12.04 -2.23
CA ALA A 78 6.50 -12.13 -3.24
C ALA A 78 5.69 -13.45 -3.17
N PRO A 79 6.30 -14.64 -3.02
CA PRO A 79 5.54 -15.87 -2.82
C PRO A 79 4.71 -15.89 -1.53
N SER A 80 5.28 -15.42 -0.42
CA SER A 80 4.57 -15.43 0.88
C SER A 80 3.43 -14.42 0.92
N ALA A 81 3.56 -13.26 0.25
CA ALA A 81 2.48 -12.28 0.13
C ALA A 81 1.21 -12.87 -0.51
N LEU A 82 1.34 -13.92 -1.32
CA LEU A 82 0.25 -14.61 -1.99
C LEU A 82 -0.15 -15.94 -1.33
N SER A 83 0.45 -16.28 -0.18
CA SER A 83 0.16 -17.51 0.57
C SER A 83 -0.71 -17.22 1.80
N ALA A 84 -1.81 -17.95 1.95
CA ALA A 84 -2.69 -17.85 3.13
C ALA A 84 -1.98 -18.21 4.44
N LEU A 85 -0.90 -18.99 4.37
CA LEU A 85 -0.07 -19.34 5.55
C LEU A 85 0.58 -18.11 6.21
N TRP A 86 0.70 -17.01 5.47
CA TRP A 86 1.31 -15.77 5.93
C TRP A 86 0.29 -14.68 6.27
N ALA A 87 -1.00 -14.96 6.23
CA ALA A 87 -2.05 -14.02 6.61
C ALA A 87 -2.18 -13.88 8.14
N ASP A 88 -2.80 -12.80 8.59
CA ASP A 88 -3.07 -12.60 10.01
C ASP A 88 -4.36 -13.32 10.42
N PRO A 89 -4.29 -14.40 11.21
CA PRO A 89 -5.48 -15.16 11.57
C PRO A 89 -6.46 -14.38 12.47
N GLN A 90 -6.05 -13.23 13.04
CA GLN A 90 -6.93 -12.41 13.87
C GLN A 90 -7.86 -11.50 13.05
N VAL A 91 -7.48 -11.15 11.81
CA VAL A 91 -8.23 -10.18 10.99
C VAL A 91 -8.53 -10.67 9.56
N CYS A 92 -7.78 -11.67 9.07
CA CYS A 92 -7.96 -12.28 7.77
C CYS A 92 -8.86 -13.52 7.83
N GLN A 93 -9.59 -13.78 6.75
CA GLN A 93 -10.36 -15.01 6.60
C GLN A 93 -9.41 -16.21 6.39
N PRO A 94 -9.84 -17.45 6.71
CA PRO A 94 -8.97 -18.63 6.66
C PRO A 94 -8.27 -18.88 5.31
N ASP A 95 -8.91 -18.52 4.19
CA ASP A 95 -8.40 -18.75 2.84
C ASP A 95 -7.79 -17.48 2.19
N GLU A 96 -7.70 -16.36 2.93
CA GLU A 96 -7.09 -15.13 2.42
C GLU A 96 -5.57 -15.18 2.52
N ASN A 97 -4.88 -14.79 1.45
CA ASN A 97 -3.49 -14.34 1.57
C ASN A 97 -3.42 -12.87 2.08
N PRO A 98 -2.24 -12.40 2.53
CA PRO A 98 -2.08 -11.03 3.04
C PRO A 98 -2.62 -9.95 2.10
N VAL A 99 -2.37 -10.08 0.80
CA VAL A 99 -2.82 -9.10 -0.20
C VAL A 99 -4.34 -9.08 -0.32
N GLN A 100 -4.98 -10.25 -0.40
CA GLN A 100 -6.45 -10.36 -0.46
C GLN A 100 -7.10 -9.77 0.80
N CYS A 101 -6.53 -10.09 1.96
CA CYS A 101 -7.00 -9.57 3.24
C CYS A 101 -6.94 -8.05 3.29
N GLU A 102 -5.81 -7.45 2.91
CA GLU A 102 -5.64 -5.99 2.85
C GLU A 102 -6.63 -5.34 1.86
N LEU A 103 -6.77 -5.92 0.66
CA LEU A 103 -7.71 -5.40 -0.34
C LEU A 103 -9.17 -5.48 0.13
N ARG A 104 -9.56 -6.50 0.90
CA ARG A 104 -10.90 -6.61 1.48
C ARG A 104 -11.13 -5.59 2.59
N LEU A 105 -10.16 -5.44 3.48
CA LEU A 105 -10.26 -4.59 4.68
C LEU A 105 -10.17 -3.10 4.35
N TYR A 106 -9.18 -2.72 3.53
CA TYR A 106 -8.84 -1.32 3.30
C TYR A 106 -9.33 -0.78 1.95
N LYS A 107 -9.56 -1.66 0.97
CA LYS A 107 -10.10 -1.35 -0.37
C LYS A 107 -9.41 -0.13 -1.03
N PRO A 108 -8.07 -0.15 -1.19
CA PRO A 108 -7.34 1.00 -1.71
C PRO A 108 -7.47 1.16 -3.23
N THR A 109 -7.41 2.41 -3.71
CA THR A 109 -7.31 2.69 -5.16
C THR A 109 -5.95 2.41 -5.77
N LEU A 110 -4.90 2.45 -4.95
CA LEU A 110 -3.51 2.24 -5.38
C LEU A 110 -2.81 1.29 -4.40
N VAL A 111 -1.84 0.52 -4.89
CA VAL A 111 -1.02 -0.34 -4.04
C VAL A 111 0.45 -0.16 -4.42
N PHE A 112 1.28 0.18 -3.43
CA PHE A 112 2.73 0.09 -3.57
C PHE A 112 3.19 -1.33 -3.28
N ILE A 113 3.98 -1.92 -4.17
CA ILE A 113 4.58 -3.24 -3.96
C ILE A 113 6.07 -3.00 -3.70
N ASN A 114 6.49 -3.10 -2.45
CA ASN A 114 7.85 -2.86 -1.99
C ASN A 114 8.41 -4.14 -1.36
N LEU A 115 8.74 -5.10 -2.22
CA LEU A 115 9.26 -6.41 -1.83
C LEU A 115 10.66 -6.58 -2.41
N GLY A 116 11.59 -7.05 -1.58
CA GLY A 116 12.93 -7.40 -2.01
C GLY A 116 12.95 -8.58 -3.01
N THR A 117 14.07 -8.71 -3.72
CA THR A 117 14.35 -9.94 -4.46
C THR A 117 14.68 -11.07 -3.48
N VAL A 118 14.34 -12.30 -3.84
CA VAL A 118 14.78 -13.46 -3.05
C VAL A 118 16.31 -13.50 -3.12
N TRP A 119 16.96 -13.29 -1.98
CA TRP A 119 18.41 -13.43 -1.88
C TRP A 119 18.78 -14.86 -2.29
N ARG A 120 19.52 -14.98 -3.38
CA ARG A 120 20.23 -16.20 -3.73
C ARG A 120 21.67 -15.98 -3.30
N GLU A 121 22.14 -16.78 -2.34
CA GLU A 121 23.59 -16.87 -2.08
C GLU A 121 24.28 -17.24 -3.40
N GLY A 122 25.35 -16.50 -3.71
CA GLY A 122 26.27 -16.80 -4.80
C GLY A 122 27.38 -17.74 -4.34
#